data_AF-R6FMG6-F1
#
_entry.id   AF-R6FMG6-F1
#
_cell.length_a   1.000
_cell.length_b   1.000
_cell.length_c   1.000
_cell.angle_alpha   90.00
_cell.angle_beta   90.00
_cell.angle_gamma   90.00
#
_symmetry.space_group_name_H-M   'P 1'
#
loop_
_entity.id
_entity.type
_entity.pdbx_description
1 polymer ?
#
loop_
_entity_poly.entity_id
_entity_poly.type
_entity_poly.pdbx_seq_one_letter_code
_entity_poly.pdbx_strand_id
1 'polypeptide(L)'
;MKKVFLLLILMVLGGVSYSQVRIVDNDSLKSVITTSDKPYKLIYVLCDYCRPSVERFPKLLEVLKGNSDVALFPICAQGYGEVAEYLKRNGFSETIYLINQKRKIKMIDLYNPIKFTCKLLHKQLDIPTDKMGASDYCLLDKDNKVVLQTHWEMPDSLYFGQLKEYFARFRSQPDE
;
A
#
# COMPACT_ATOMS: atom_id res chain seq x y z
N MET A 1 -20.81 3.77 43.77
CA MET A 1 -21.35 4.40 42.54
C MET A 1 -20.31 5.17 41.71
N LYS A 2 -19.30 5.84 42.29
CA LYS A 2 -18.25 6.56 41.53
C LYS A 2 -17.33 5.69 40.63
N LYS A 3 -17.11 4.41 40.96
CA LYS A 3 -16.21 3.53 40.18
C LYS A 3 -16.86 2.91 38.93
N VAL A 4 -18.18 2.80 38.89
CA VAL A 4 -18.92 2.26 37.73
C VAL A 4 -18.99 3.29 36.60
N PHE A 5 -19.03 4.58 36.94
CA PHE A 5 -19.08 5.66 35.97
C PHE A 5 -17.75 5.85 35.21
N LEU A 6 -16.61 5.50 35.83
CA LEU A 6 -15.30 5.58 35.20
C LEU A 6 -15.10 4.52 34.10
N LEU A 7 -15.71 3.33 34.27
CA LEU A 7 -15.68 2.24 33.29
C LEU A 7 -16.55 2.52 32.06
N LEU A 8 -17.65 3.27 32.23
CA LEU A 8 -18.51 3.70 31.14
C LEU A 8 -17.88 4.78 30.26
N ILE A 9 -17.04 5.66 30.81
CA ILE A 9 -16.34 6.69 30.03
C ILE A 9 -15.22 6.08 29.16
N LEU A 10 -14.57 5.00 29.60
CA LEU A 10 -13.56 4.30 28.80
C LEU A 10 -14.15 3.54 27.60
N MET A 11 -15.41 3.10 27.66
CA MET A 11 -16.05 2.40 26.54
C MET A 11 -16.53 3.35 25.43
N VAL A 12 -16.71 4.64 25.71
CA VAL A 12 -17.25 5.62 24.73
C VAL A 12 -16.14 6.25 23.86
N LEU A 13 -14.87 6.11 24.24
CA LEU A 13 -13.72 6.59 23.45
C LEU A 13 -13.11 5.51 22.53
N GLY A 14 -13.66 4.30 22.54
CA GLY A 14 -13.27 3.20 21.64
C GLY A 14 -13.76 3.35 20.20
N GLY A 15 -14.04 4.57 19.74
CA GLY A 15 -14.12 4.83 18.32
C GLY A 15 -12.77 4.45 17.73
N VAL A 16 -12.70 3.31 17.03
CA VAL A 16 -11.52 2.87 16.30
C VAL A 16 -11.27 3.92 15.21
N SER A 17 -10.59 5.01 15.56
CA SER A 17 -9.89 5.82 14.60
C SER A 17 -8.89 4.87 13.96
N TYR A 18 -9.15 4.44 12.73
CA TYR A 18 -8.20 3.63 11.97
C TYR A 18 -6.98 4.50 11.67
N SER A 19 -6.06 4.61 12.64
CA SER A 19 -4.77 5.30 12.49
C SER A 19 -3.93 4.72 11.34
N GLN A 20 -4.31 3.51 10.90
CA GLN A 20 -3.76 2.76 9.78
C GLN A 20 -4.12 3.37 8.43
N VAL A 21 -5.20 4.15 8.31
CA VAL A 21 -5.55 4.80 7.05
C VAL A 21 -5.03 6.23 7.05
N ARG A 22 -4.04 6.51 6.22
CA ARG A 22 -3.45 7.84 6.06
C ARG A 22 -3.93 8.49 4.78
N ILE A 23 -4.66 9.60 4.92
CA ILE A 23 -5.02 10.43 3.77
C ILE A 23 -3.82 11.28 3.38
N VAL A 24 -3.41 11.18 2.12
CA VAL A 24 -2.27 11.90 1.54
C VAL A 24 -2.78 12.79 0.41
N ASP A 25 -2.45 14.08 0.49
CA ASP A 25 -2.68 14.98 -0.63
C ASP A 25 -1.84 14.54 -1.83
N ASN A 26 -2.39 14.64 -3.04
CA ASN A 26 -1.75 14.09 -4.23
C ASN A 26 -0.31 14.59 -4.39
N ASP A 27 -0.05 15.88 -4.15
CA ASP A 27 1.28 16.49 -4.30
C ASP A 27 2.31 16.05 -3.24
N SER A 28 1.84 15.44 -2.15
CA SER A 28 2.68 14.96 -1.05
C SER A 28 3.02 13.47 -1.17
N LEU A 29 2.46 12.74 -2.14
CA LEU A 29 2.69 11.29 -2.25
C LEU A 29 4.18 10.96 -2.46
N LYS A 30 4.84 11.68 -3.37
CA LYS A 30 6.29 11.53 -3.59
C LYS A 30 7.08 11.65 -2.30
N SER A 31 6.88 12.74 -1.55
CA SER A 31 7.67 13.01 -0.36
C SER A 31 7.43 11.97 0.72
N VAL A 32 6.19 11.49 0.89
CA VAL A 32 5.85 10.41 1.83
C VAL A 32 6.65 9.14 1.52
N ILE A 33 6.83 8.79 0.25
CA ILE A 33 7.56 7.59 -0.16
C ILE A 33 9.08 7.80 -0.04
N THR A 34 9.59 8.89 -0.59
CA THR A 34 11.05 9.11 -0.72
C THR A 34 11.72 9.53 0.58
N THR A 35 10.98 9.99 1.58
CA THR A 35 11.53 10.37 2.89
C THR A 35 11.73 9.20 3.84
N SER A 36 11.28 7.99 3.47
CA SER A 36 11.62 6.80 4.25
C SER A 36 13.13 6.57 4.26
N ASP A 37 13.64 6.34 5.47
CA ASP A 37 15.03 5.96 5.78
C ASP A 37 15.35 4.50 5.41
N LYS A 38 14.34 3.72 5.02
CA LYS A 38 14.54 2.33 4.62
C LYS A 38 15.30 2.23 3.30
N PRO A 39 16.27 1.31 3.19
CA PRO A 39 17.01 1.06 1.95
C PRO A 39 16.09 0.72 0.78
N TYR A 40 14.97 0.05 1.03
CA TYR A 40 14.00 -0.30 0.00
C TYR A 40 12.62 0.27 0.29
N LYS A 41 11.90 0.70 -0.76
CA LYS A 41 10.48 1.08 -0.68
C LYS A 41 9.66 0.20 -1.60
N LEU A 42 8.75 -0.58 -1.05
CA LEU A 42 7.80 -1.36 -1.83
C LEU A 42 6.49 -0.60 -1.96
N ILE A 43 6.19 -0.14 -3.16
CA ILE A 43 4.93 0.52 -3.48
C ILE A 43 3.96 -0.54 -4.02
N TYR A 44 2.80 -0.68 -3.40
CA TYR A 44 1.77 -1.66 -3.78
C TYR A 44 0.48 -0.94 -4.20
N VAL A 45 -0.02 -1.21 -5.42
CA VAL A 45 -1.29 -0.65 -5.90
C VAL A 45 -2.45 -1.46 -5.32
N LEU A 46 -2.94 -1.01 -4.17
CA LEU A 46 -4.01 -1.69 -3.44
C LEU A 46 -5.37 -1.43 -4.08
N CYS A 47 -6.18 -2.48 -4.12
CA CYS A 47 -7.64 -2.36 -4.16
C CYS A 47 -8.31 -3.52 -3.41
N ASP A 48 -9.55 -3.35 -2.97
CA ASP A 48 -10.28 -4.36 -2.20
C ASP A 48 -11.36 -5.11 -3.01
N TYR A 49 -11.65 -4.64 -4.23
CA TYR A 49 -12.70 -5.21 -5.09
C TYR A 49 -12.17 -6.13 -6.20
N CYS A 50 -10.86 -6.11 -6.49
CA CYS A 50 -10.26 -7.03 -7.45
C CYS A 50 -9.75 -8.29 -6.72
N ARG A 51 -10.20 -9.46 -7.16
CA ARG A 51 -9.78 -10.76 -6.63
C ARG A 51 -8.25 -10.92 -6.51
N PRO A 52 -7.43 -10.57 -7.52
CA PRO A 52 -5.97 -10.65 -7.39
C PRO A 52 -5.42 -9.83 -6.21
N SER A 53 -5.97 -8.64 -5.95
CA SER A 53 -5.47 -7.78 -4.87
C SER A 53 -5.83 -8.32 -3.48
N VAL A 54 -7.03 -8.88 -3.34
CA VAL A 54 -7.46 -9.54 -2.10
C VAL A 54 -6.59 -10.77 -1.80
N GLU A 55 -6.20 -11.54 -2.82
CA GLU A 55 -5.39 -12.75 -2.66
C GLU A 55 -3.88 -12.46 -2.53
N ARG A 56 -3.36 -11.44 -3.23
CA ARG A 56 -1.92 -11.14 -3.31
C ARG A 56 -1.42 -10.31 -2.14
N PHE A 57 -2.24 -9.41 -1.60
CA PHE A 57 -1.80 -8.54 -0.50
C PHE A 57 -1.37 -9.32 0.76
N PRO A 58 -2.15 -10.28 1.31
CA PRO A 58 -1.71 -11.08 2.46
C PRO A 58 -0.40 -11.83 2.20
N LYS A 59 -0.26 -12.45 1.02
CA LYS A 59 0.94 -13.20 0.63
C LYS A 59 2.16 -12.28 0.50
N LEU A 60 1.98 -11.06 0.00
CA LEU A 60 3.03 -10.05 -0.04
C LEU A 60 3.49 -9.69 1.38
N LEU A 61 2.54 -9.49 2.31
CA LEU A 61 2.87 -9.21 3.71
C LEU A 61 3.68 -10.34 4.34
N GLU A 62 3.35 -11.60 4.05
CA GLU A 62 4.14 -12.76 4.50
C GLU A 62 5.58 -12.73 4.00
N VAL A 63 5.80 -12.36 2.73
CA VAL A 63 7.16 -12.18 2.20
C VAL A 63 7.90 -11.06 2.94
N LEU A 64 7.20 -10.00 3.32
CA LEU A 64 7.80 -8.83 3.97
C LEU A 64 8.03 -8.99 5.48
N LYS A 65 7.36 -9.92 6.18
CA LYS A 65 7.50 -10.13 7.64
C LYS A 65 8.95 -10.32 8.12
N GLY A 66 9.84 -10.83 7.26
CA GLY A 66 11.26 -11.01 7.57
C GLY A 66 12.17 -9.90 7.05
N ASN A 67 11.66 -8.89 6.35
CA ASN A 67 12.42 -7.90 5.59
C ASN A 67 12.27 -6.48 6.18
N SER A 68 12.94 -6.24 7.32
CA SER A 68 12.90 -4.96 8.03
C SER A 68 13.47 -3.77 7.25
N ASP A 69 14.22 -4.01 6.18
CA ASP A 69 14.85 -3.00 5.34
C ASP A 69 13.93 -2.46 4.25
N VAL A 70 12.68 -2.92 4.23
CA VAL A 70 11.66 -2.53 3.27
C VAL A 70 10.57 -1.72 3.97
N ALA A 71 10.40 -0.47 3.54
CA ALA A 71 9.19 0.29 3.85
C ALA A 71 8.08 -0.08 2.87
N LEU A 72 6.91 -0.45 3.40
CA LEU A 72 5.74 -0.80 2.60
C LEU A 72 4.81 0.41 2.44
N PHE A 73 4.43 0.70 1.20
CA PHE A 73 3.49 1.76 0.82
C PHE A 73 2.35 1.20 -0.02
N PRO A 74 1.31 0.61 0.61
CA PRO A 74 0.08 0.26 -0.08
C PRO A 74 -0.69 1.54 -0.36
N ILE A 75 -0.90 1.85 -1.64
CA ILE A 75 -1.52 3.10 -2.08
C ILE A 75 -2.80 2.79 -2.81
N CYS A 76 -3.86 3.52 -2.47
CA CYS A 76 -5.16 3.38 -3.09
C CYS A 76 -5.85 4.73 -3.25
N ALA A 77 -6.64 4.89 -4.32
CA ALA A 77 -7.45 6.07 -4.56
C ALA A 77 -8.96 5.81 -4.35
N GLN A 78 -9.30 4.72 -3.63
CA GLN A 78 -10.65 4.35 -3.20
C GLN A 78 -11.14 5.19 -2.02
N GLY A 79 -12.43 5.12 -1.72
CA GLY A 79 -13.00 5.82 -0.57
C GLY A 79 -12.51 5.26 0.76
N TYR A 80 -12.32 6.14 1.75
CA TYR A 80 -11.93 5.76 3.10
C TYR A 80 -12.77 4.63 3.70
N GLY A 81 -14.10 4.68 3.54
CA GLY A 81 -15.01 3.69 4.14
C GLY A 81 -14.75 2.27 3.64
N GLU A 82 -14.56 2.11 2.32
CA GLU A 82 -14.27 0.82 1.68
C GLU A 82 -12.98 0.23 2.24
N VAL A 83 -11.90 1.02 2.25
CA VAL A 83 -10.58 0.57 2.71
C VAL A 83 -10.57 0.30 4.22
N ALA A 84 -11.22 1.13 5.03
CA ALA A 84 -11.32 0.88 6.46
C ALA A 84 -12.07 -0.42 6.77
N GLU A 85 -13.14 -0.71 6.03
CA GLU A 85 -13.87 -1.97 6.16
C GLU A 85 -13.02 -3.16 5.71
N TYR A 86 -12.29 -3.03 4.60
CA TYR A 86 -11.36 -4.05 4.13
C TYR A 86 -10.29 -4.39 5.16
N LEU A 87 -9.67 -3.37 5.77
CA LEU A 87 -8.66 -3.56 6.83
C LEU A 87 -9.27 -4.27 8.04
N LYS A 88 -10.46 -3.82 8.48
CA LYS A 88 -11.19 -4.42 9.59
C LYS A 88 -11.49 -5.90 9.35
N ARG A 89 -12.04 -6.22 8.18
CA ARG A 89 -12.51 -7.56 7.83
C ARG A 89 -11.37 -8.58 7.79
N ASN A 90 -10.19 -8.13 7.36
CA ASN A 90 -9.02 -8.99 7.19
C ASN A 90 -8.01 -8.92 8.35
N GLY A 91 -8.24 -8.05 9.33
CA GLY A 91 -7.35 -7.91 10.49
C GLY A 91 -5.97 -7.36 10.14
N PHE A 92 -5.86 -6.57 9.07
CA PHE A 92 -4.60 -5.95 8.67
C PHE A 92 -4.20 -4.83 9.62
N SER A 93 -2.90 -4.73 9.86
CA SER A 93 -2.31 -3.72 10.75
C SER A 93 -1.52 -2.64 10.03
N GLU A 94 -1.28 -2.85 8.74
CA GLU A 94 -0.46 -2.05 7.87
C GLU A 94 -1.08 -0.68 7.61
N THR A 95 -0.21 0.32 7.46
CA THR A 95 -0.65 1.65 7.05
C THR A 95 -0.98 1.66 5.57
N ILE A 96 -2.19 2.11 5.21
CA ILE A 96 -2.65 2.30 3.83
C ILE A 96 -2.70 3.79 3.52
N TYR A 97 -2.14 4.18 2.38
CA TYR A 97 -2.08 5.56 1.93
C TYR A 97 -3.20 5.84 0.93
N LEU A 98 -4.16 6.67 1.33
CA LEU A 98 -5.27 7.08 0.50
C LEU A 98 -5.00 8.40 -0.20
N ILE A 99 -5.07 8.38 -1.52
CA ILE A 99 -4.94 9.56 -2.36
C ILE A 99 -6.29 9.97 -2.94
N ASN A 100 -6.38 11.18 -3.50
CA ASN A 100 -7.56 11.69 -4.19
C ASN A 100 -8.87 11.72 -3.36
N GLN A 101 -8.78 11.82 -2.02
CA GLN A 101 -9.96 11.76 -1.15
C GLN A 101 -10.86 12.99 -1.23
N LYS A 102 -10.38 14.11 -1.79
CA LYS A 102 -11.15 15.34 -2.00
C LYS A 102 -11.88 15.37 -3.35
N ARG A 103 -11.91 14.25 -4.09
CA ARG A 103 -12.58 14.19 -5.40
C ARG A 103 -14.07 14.49 -5.27
N LYS A 104 -14.57 15.36 -6.16
CA LYS A 104 -16.02 15.56 -6.35
C LYS A 104 -16.61 14.38 -7.12
N ILE A 105 -17.54 13.66 -6.50
CA ILE A 105 -18.31 12.59 -7.15
C ILE A 105 -19.30 13.24 -8.13
N LYS A 106 -19.35 12.72 -9.36
CA LYS A 106 -20.29 13.19 -10.40
C LYS A 106 -21.44 12.21 -10.54
N MET A 107 -22.59 12.68 -11.07
CA MET A 107 -23.77 11.85 -11.30
C MET A 107 -23.50 10.65 -12.24
N ILE A 108 -22.60 10.83 -13.22
CA ILE A 108 -22.00 9.76 -14.02
C ILE A 108 -20.52 9.76 -13.71
N ASP A 109 -20.04 8.68 -13.11
CA ASP A 109 -18.68 8.58 -12.60
C ASP A 109 -17.94 7.38 -13.22
N LEU A 110 -17.13 7.64 -14.25
CA LEU A 110 -16.26 6.64 -14.89
C LEU A 110 -14.88 6.58 -14.22
N TYR A 111 -14.83 6.91 -12.94
CA TYR A 111 -13.58 6.93 -12.20
C TYR A 111 -13.01 5.53 -11.98
N ASN A 112 -11.75 5.39 -12.34
CA ASN A 112 -10.97 4.20 -12.07
C ASN A 112 -9.87 4.55 -11.05
N PRO A 113 -9.99 4.14 -9.78
CA PRO A 113 -9.01 4.47 -8.74
C PRO A 113 -7.63 3.88 -9.02
N ILE A 114 -7.55 2.67 -9.59
CA ILE A 114 -6.28 2.02 -9.94
C ILE A 114 -5.55 2.87 -10.99
N LYS A 115 -6.26 3.25 -12.07
CA LYS A 115 -5.70 4.08 -13.14
C LYS A 115 -5.25 5.44 -12.60
N PHE A 116 -5.98 6.02 -11.65
CA PHE A 116 -5.57 7.25 -10.99
C PHE A 116 -4.27 7.07 -10.20
N THR A 117 -4.18 6.03 -9.36
CA THR A 117 -2.97 5.67 -8.61
C THR A 117 -1.77 5.50 -9.53
N CYS A 118 -1.89 4.66 -10.57
CA CYS A 118 -0.83 4.42 -11.55
C CYS A 118 -0.35 5.71 -12.24
N LYS A 119 -1.28 6.60 -12.63
CA LYS A 119 -0.93 7.90 -13.23
C LYS A 119 -0.17 8.80 -12.26
N LEU A 120 -0.56 8.82 -10.99
CA LEU A 120 0.11 9.65 -9.99
C LEU A 120 1.53 9.13 -9.70
N LEU A 121 1.68 7.81 -9.58
CA LEU A 121 2.98 7.15 -9.43
C LEU A 121 3.92 7.46 -10.59
N HIS A 122 3.43 7.32 -11.84
CA HIS A 122 4.22 7.67 -13.02
C HIS A 122 4.63 9.15 -13.01
N LYS A 123 3.67 10.06 -12.82
CA LYS A 123 3.92 11.51 -12.83
C LYS A 123 4.95 11.95 -11.77
N GLN A 124 4.94 11.34 -10.60
CA GLN A 124 5.72 11.83 -9.45
C GLN A 124 7.04 11.12 -9.23
N LEU A 125 7.10 9.83 -9.55
CA LEU A 125 8.21 8.94 -9.27
C LEU A 125 8.84 8.34 -10.53
N ASP A 126 8.33 8.68 -11.72
CA ASP A 126 8.83 8.14 -13.00
C ASP A 126 8.75 6.61 -13.10
N ILE A 127 7.77 6.01 -12.40
CA ILE A 127 7.52 4.57 -12.45
C ILE A 127 6.77 4.26 -13.76
N PRO A 128 7.21 3.28 -14.57
CA PRO A 128 6.52 2.93 -15.81
C PRO A 128 5.23 2.15 -15.51
N THR A 129 4.08 2.82 -15.49
CA THR A 129 2.82 2.21 -15.01
C THR A 129 1.87 1.74 -16.12
N ASP A 130 2.29 1.75 -17.39
CA ASP A 130 1.44 1.38 -18.54
C ASP A 130 0.87 -0.03 -18.46
N LYS A 131 1.63 -0.95 -17.84
CA LYS A 131 1.21 -2.32 -17.56
C LYS A 131 0.96 -2.61 -16.08
N MET A 132 0.86 -1.59 -15.24
CA MET A 132 0.49 -1.77 -13.83
C MET A 132 -1.02 -1.66 -13.65
N GLY A 133 -1.58 -2.58 -12.88
CA GLY A 133 -2.98 -2.63 -12.49
C GLY A 133 -3.15 -2.88 -11.00
N ALA A 134 -4.35 -3.35 -10.63
CA ALA A 134 -4.63 -3.82 -9.28
C ALA A 134 -3.59 -4.85 -8.86
N SER A 135 -3.15 -4.77 -7.60
CA SER A 135 -2.19 -5.69 -6.99
C SER A 135 -0.77 -5.64 -7.53
N ASP A 136 -0.48 -4.84 -8.55
CA ASP A 136 0.90 -4.71 -8.99
C ASP A 136 1.69 -3.84 -8.00
N TYR A 137 2.94 -4.22 -7.77
CA TYR A 137 3.91 -3.48 -6.99
C TYR A 137 5.18 -3.18 -7.76
N CYS A 138 5.92 -2.19 -7.26
CA CYS A 138 7.31 -1.96 -7.61
C CYS A 138 8.16 -1.80 -6.33
N LEU A 139 9.41 -2.24 -6.42
CA LEU A 139 10.43 -2.05 -5.40
C LEU A 139 11.38 -0.94 -5.87
N LEU A 140 11.54 0.07 -5.02
CA LEU A 140 12.54 1.10 -5.18
C LEU A 140 13.75 0.82 -4.28
N ASP A 141 14.94 1.14 -4.74
CA ASP A 141 16.17 1.14 -3.94
C ASP A 141 16.34 2.43 -3.11
N LYS A 142 17.51 2.58 -2.49
CA LYS A 142 17.86 3.72 -1.64
C LYS A 142 17.87 5.04 -2.41
N ASP A 143 18.19 4.98 -3.70
CA ASP A 143 18.26 6.12 -4.62
C ASP A 143 16.90 6.36 -5.32
N ASN A 144 15.86 5.65 -4.87
CA ASN A 144 14.49 5.67 -5.37
C ASN A 144 14.38 5.24 -6.84
N LYS A 145 15.27 4.36 -7.31
CA LYS A 145 15.20 3.73 -8.64
C LYS A 145 14.44 2.42 -8.58
N VAL A 146 13.62 2.16 -9.60
CA VAL A 146 12.89 0.89 -9.74
C VAL A 146 13.89 -0.23 -9.99
N VAL A 147 13.97 -1.17 -9.06
CA VAL A 147 14.83 -2.36 -9.14
C VAL A 147 14.04 -3.63 -9.41
N LEU A 148 12.73 -3.61 -9.15
CA LEU A 148 11.82 -4.71 -9.42
C LEU A 148 10.42 -4.19 -9.63
N GLN A 149 9.66 -4.79 -10.55
CA GLN A 149 8.30 -4.36 -10.84
C GLN A 149 7.46 -5.50 -11.40
N THR A 150 6.18 -5.50 -11.03
CA THR A 150 5.17 -6.43 -11.53
C THR A 150 4.21 -5.77 -12.50
N HIS A 151 3.50 -6.61 -13.24
CA HIS A 151 2.50 -6.19 -14.20
C HIS A 151 1.38 -7.23 -14.32
N TRP A 152 0.21 -6.82 -14.79
CA TRP A 152 -0.99 -7.68 -14.83
C TRP A 152 -0.88 -8.90 -15.75
N GLU A 153 0.04 -8.90 -16.73
CA GLU A 153 0.32 -10.05 -17.61
C GLU A 153 1.22 -11.12 -16.94
N MET A 154 1.70 -10.89 -15.72
CA MET A 154 2.69 -11.74 -15.07
C MET A 154 2.05 -12.99 -14.43
N PRO A 155 2.65 -14.19 -14.60
CA PRO A 155 2.22 -15.39 -13.87
C PRO A 155 2.43 -15.24 -12.36
N ASP A 156 1.52 -15.80 -11.55
CA ASP A 156 1.59 -15.74 -10.08
C ASP A 156 2.91 -16.30 -9.51
N SER A 157 3.48 -17.34 -10.12
CA SER A 157 4.75 -17.91 -9.70
C SER A 157 5.88 -16.89 -9.78
N LEU A 158 5.95 -16.12 -10.87
CA LEU A 158 6.94 -15.05 -11.05
C LEU A 158 6.63 -13.85 -10.15
N TYR A 159 5.34 -13.51 -10.02
CA TYR A 159 4.88 -12.43 -9.15
C TYR A 159 5.41 -12.59 -7.72
N PHE A 160 5.22 -13.75 -7.08
CA PHE A 160 5.71 -13.99 -5.72
C PHE A 160 7.18 -14.38 -5.66
N GLY A 161 7.68 -15.09 -6.69
CA GLY A 161 9.04 -15.61 -6.73
C GLY A 161 10.08 -14.50 -6.80
N GLN A 162 9.89 -13.51 -7.67
CA GLN A 162 10.89 -12.49 -7.92
C GLN A 162 11.26 -11.67 -6.68
N LEU A 163 10.30 -11.36 -5.80
CA LEU A 163 10.58 -10.57 -4.59
C LEU A 163 11.37 -11.40 -3.57
N LYS A 164 11.01 -12.68 -3.42
CA LYS A 164 11.75 -13.62 -2.57
C LYS A 164 13.18 -13.82 -3.09
N GLU A 165 13.33 -14.01 -4.39
CA GLU A 165 14.63 -14.18 -5.04
C GLU A 165 15.49 -12.94 -4.94
N TYR A 166 14.90 -11.75 -5.13
CA TYR A 166 15.59 -10.48 -4.93
C TYR A 166 16.19 -10.44 -3.53
N PHE A 167 15.37 -10.57 -2.48
CA PHE A 167 15.88 -10.52 -1.10
C PHE A 167 16.87 -11.64 -0.76
N ALA A 168 16.74 -12.83 -1.35
CA ALA A 168 17.71 -13.91 -1.15
C ALA A 168 19.11 -13.56 -1.71
N ARG A 169 19.18 -12.87 -2.86
CA ARG A 169 20.44 -12.45 -3.49
C ARG A 169 21.14 -11.32 -2.73
N PHE A 170 20.40 -10.34 -2.23
CA PHE A 170 21.01 -9.22 -1.49
C PHE A 170 21.41 -9.59 -0.07
N ARG A 171 20.80 -10.61 0.55
CA ARG A 171 21.24 -11.14 1.85
C ARG A 171 22.50 -12.00 1.80
N SER A 172 22.91 -12.43 0.60
CA SER A 172 24.09 -13.29 0.40
C SER A 172 25.33 -12.52 -0.07
N GLN A 173 25.21 -11.20 -0.27
CA GLN A 173 26.35 -10.31 -0.47
C GLN A 173 26.65 -9.65 0.87
N PRO A 174 27.68 -10.07 1.62
CA PRO A 174 28.18 -9.27 2.72
C PRO A 174 28.68 -7.95 2.14
N ASP A 175 28.36 -6.84 2.80
CA ASP A 175 28.88 -5.53 2.46
C ASP A 175 30.42 -5.62 2.36
N GLU A 176 30.96 -5.47 1.14
CA GLU A 176 32.40 -5.26 0.90
C GLU A 176 32.81 -3.83 1.26
#